data_AF-A0A536Q0E5-F1
#
_entry.id   AF-A0A536Q0E5-F1
#
_cell.length_a   1.000
_cell.length_b   1.000
_cell.length_c   1.000
_cell.angle_alpha   90.00
_cell.angle_beta   90.00
_cell.angle_gamma   90.00
#
_symmetry.space_group_name_H-M   'P 1'
#
loop_
_entity.id
_entity.type
_entity.pdbx_description
1 polymer ?
#
loop_
_entity_poly.entity_id
_entity_poly.type
_entity_poly.pdbx_seq_one_letter_code
_entity_poly.pdbx_strand_id
1 'polypeptide(L)' 'MGAVAGGIAGAVVFAALAGLGSLLSSRVGNPIPVIVLAVAGIYGGWLLGVIVFGAIRGGNEGERG' A
#
# COMPACT_ATOMS: atom_id res chain seq x y z
N MET A 1 -0.33 15.61 -11.92
CA MET A 1 1.00 15.05 -11.57
C MET A 1 1.03 14.31 -10.23
N GLY A 2 0.19 14.65 -9.24
CA GLY A 2 0.19 14.00 -7.91
C GLY A 2 -0.11 12.49 -7.92
N ALA A 3 -1.02 12.01 -8.78
CA ALA A 3 -1.36 10.58 -8.85
C ALA A 3 -0.18 9.70 -9.32
N VAL A 4 0.63 10.20 -10.26
CA VAL A 4 1.81 9.49 -10.76
C VAL A 4 2.91 9.45 -9.70
N ALA A 5 3.15 10.57 -9.02
CA ALA A 5 4.12 10.63 -7.91
C ALA A 5 3.69 9.73 -6.73
N GLY A 6 2.41 9.72 -6.38
CA GLY A 6 1.85 8.84 -5.35
C GLY A 6 1.94 7.37 -5.72
N GLY A 7 1.66 7.02 -6.99
CA GLY A 7 1.81 5.66 -7.49
C GLY A 7 3.25 5.15 -7.44
N ILE A 8 4.21 5.99 -7.86
CA ILE A 8 5.64 5.65 -7.83
C ILE A 8 6.14 5.50 -6.38
N ALA A 9 5.79 6.44 -5.49
CA ALA A 9 6.15 6.36 -4.08
C ALA A 9 5.60 5.09 -3.41
N GLY A 10 4.34 4.74 -3.69
CA GLY A 10 3.71 3.51 -3.21
C GLY A 10 4.41 2.25 -3.71
N ALA A 11 4.75 2.20 -5.00
CA ALA A 11 5.45 1.06 -5.61
C ALA A 11 6.84 0.83 -4.98
N VAL A 12 7.59 1.91 -4.73
CA VAL A 12 8.93 1.84 -4.11
C VAL A 12 8.83 1.31 -2.67
N VAL A 13 7.90 1.83 -1.88
CA VAL A 13 7.70 1.40 -0.48
C VAL A 13 7.23 -0.06 -0.41
N PHE A 14 6.33 -0.46 -1.31
CA PHE A 14 5.85 -1.83 -1.38
C PHE A 14 6.97 -2.82 -1.76
N ALA A 15 7.79 -2.47 -2.75
CA ALA A 15 8.94 -3.29 -3.15
C ALA A 15 9.96 -3.43 -2.00
N ALA A 16 10.22 -2.36 -1.26
CA ALA A 16 11.11 -2.40 -0.10
C ALA A 16 10.57 -3.31 1.02
N LEU A 17 9.27 -3.21 1.34
CA LEU A 17 8.62 -4.06 2.34
C LEU A 17 8.57 -5.53 1.90
N ALA A 18 8.28 -5.81 0.64
CA ALA A 18 8.28 -7.16 0.09
C ALA A 18 9.68 -7.80 0.12
N GLY A 19 10.71 -7.04 -0.25
CA GLY A 19 12.11 -7.48 -0.16
C GLY A 19 12.54 -7.73 1.29
N LEU A 20 12.17 -6.84 2.20
CA LEU A 20 12.43 -7.02 3.64
C LEU A 20 11.71 -8.25 4.20
N GLY A 21 10.46 -8.48 3.78
CA GLY A 21 9.68 -9.68 4.12
C GLY A 21 10.33 -10.98 3.63
N SER A 22 10.87 -10.97 2.42
CA SER A 22 11.62 -12.11 1.86
C SER A 22 12.91 -12.40 2.64
N LEU A 23 13.65 -11.35 3.03
CA LEU A 23 14.84 -11.48 3.88
C LEU A 23 14.49 -12.00 5.29
N LEU A 24 13.39 -11.53 5.87
CA LEU A 24 12.85 -12.04 7.14
C LEU A 24 12.39 -13.49 7.01
N SER A 25 11.74 -13.87 5.91
CA SER A 25 11.30 -15.24 5.65
C SER A 25 12.47 -16.23 5.59
N SER A 26 13.62 -15.79 5.08
CA SER A 26 14.83 -16.61 5.03
C SER A 26 15.53 -16.71 6.39
N ARG A 27 15.27 -15.78 7.30
CA ARG A 27 15.89 -15.69 8.64
C ARG A 27 15.05 -16.34 9.73
N VAL A 28 13.74 -16.38 9.55
CA VAL A 28 12.80 -16.90 10.53
C VAL A 28 12.22 -18.20 9.98
N GLY A 29 12.63 -19.34 10.53
CA GLY A 29 12.07 -20.67 10.18
C GLY A 29 10.59 -20.85 10.56
N ASN A 30 9.92 -19.78 10.97
CA ASN A 30 8.53 -19.73 11.36
C ASN A 30 7.78 -18.78 10.41
N PRO A 31 6.72 -19.23 9.72
CA PRO A 31 6.01 -18.46 8.69
C PRO A 31 5.15 -17.30 9.23
N ILE A 32 4.93 -17.20 10.55
CA ILE A 32 4.07 -16.19 11.17
C ILE A 32 4.37 -14.73 10.74
N PRO A 33 5.64 -14.25 10.71
CA PRO A 33 5.94 -12.87 10.34
C PRO A 33 5.55 -12.53 8.90
N VAL A 34 5.66 -13.51 7.99
CA VAL A 34 5.29 -13.36 6.58
C VAL A 34 3.76 -13.23 6.45
N ILE A 35 3.02 -14.03 7.22
CA ILE A 35 1.55 -13.97 7.25
C ILE A 35 1.08 -12.60 7.77
N VAL A 36 1.69 -12.11 8.86
CA VAL A 36 1.37 -10.77 9.40
C VAL A 36 1.67 -9.68 8.37
N LEU A 37 2.82 -9.75 7.70
CA LEU A 37 3.18 -8.80 6.65
C LEU A 37 2.19 -8.84 5.47
N ALA A 38 1.76 -10.03 5.05
CA ALA A 38 0.78 -10.19 3.98
C ALA A 38 -0.57 -9.57 4.36
N VAL A 39 -1.07 -9.84 5.57
CA VAL A 39 -2.34 -9.27 6.06
C VAL A 39 -2.24 -7.74 6.19
N ALA A 40 -1.14 -7.23 6.73
CA ALA A 40 -0.88 -5.80 6.84
C ALA A 40 -0.80 -5.13 5.46
N GLY A 41 -0.16 -5.78 4.49
CA GLY A 41 -0.08 -5.32 3.10
C GLY A 41 -1.45 -5.27 2.41
N ILE A 42 -2.29 -6.29 2.60
CA ILE A 42 -3.66 -6.32 2.08
C ILE A 42 -4.47 -5.17 2.67
N TYR A 43 -4.41 -4.97 3.99
CA TYR A 43 -5.14 -3.89 4.66
C TYR A 43 -4.66 -2.51 4.22
N GLY A 44 -3.34 -2.32 4.14
CA GLY A 44 -2.74 -1.07 3.65
C GLY A 44 -3.13 -0.76 2.20
N GLY A 45 -3.12 -1.77 1.32
CA GLY A 45 -3.58 -1.63 -0.06
C GLY A 45 -5.07 -1.30 -0.15
N TRP A 46 -5.91 -1.91 0.68
CA TRP A 46 -7.34 -1.60 0.75
C TRP A 46 -7.60 -0.16 1.19
N LEU A 47 -6.96 0.30 2.28
CA LEU A 47 -7.09 1.68 2.74
C LEU A 47 -6.62 2.69 1.69
N LEU A 48 -5.49 2.42 1.03
CA LEU A 48 -4.99 3.27 -0.04
C LEU A 48 -6.00 3.36 -1.20
N GLY A 49 -6.62 2.23 -1.56
CA GLY A 49 -7.68 2.18 -2.56
C GLY A 49 -8.90 3.03 -2.19
N VAL A 50 -9.38 2.93 -0.95
CA VAL A 50 -10.51 3.72 -0.46
C VAL A 50 -10.18 5.22 -0.44
N ILE A 51 -8.98 5.60 0.00
CA ILE A 51 -8.53 7.00 0.04
C ILE A 51 -8.44 7.58 -1.38
N VAL A 52 -7.82 6.86 -2.31
CA VAL A 52 -7.70 7.30 -3.71
C VAL A 52 -9.09 7.41 -4.35
N PHE A 53 -9.95 6.40 -4.15
CA PHE A 53 -11.32 6.42 -4.65
C PHE A 53 -12.14 7.58 -4.08
N GLY A 54 -12.01 7.83 -2.78
CA GLY A 54 -12.63 8.97 -2.10
C GLY A 54 -12.15 10.31 -2.65
N ALA A 55 -10.85 10.45 -2.91
CA ALA A 55 -10.28 11.66 -3.50
C ALA A 55 -10.78 11.91 -4.94
N ILE A 56 -10.94 10.85 -5.75
CA ILE A 56 -11.45 10.97 -7.13
C ILE A 56 -12.93 11.38 -7.13
N ARG A 57 -13.76 10.80 -6.24
CA ARG A 57 -15.17 11.18 -6.13
C ARG A 57 -15.35 12.56 -5.50
N GLY A 58 -14.75 12.79 -4.32
CA GLY A 58 -14.89 14.05 -3.59
C GLY A 58 -14.34 15.27 -4.32
N GLY A 59 -13.36 15.10 -5.22
CA GLY A 59 -12.89 16.18 -6.09
C GLY A 59 -13.95 16.68 -7.08
N ASN A 60 -14.87 15.82 -7.52
CA ASN A 60 -15.94 16.16 -8.45
C ASN A 60 -17.14 16.85 -7.77
N GLU A 61 -17.30 16.67 -6.45
CA GLU A 61 -18.29 17.39 -5.65
C GLU A 61 -17.79 18.77 -5.16
N GLY A 62 -16.47 19.02 -5.12
CA GLY A 62 -15.88 20.29 -4.65
C GLY A 62 -15.93 21.45 -5.65
N GLU A 63 -16.13 21.21 -6.95
CA GLU A 63 -16.18 22.24 -8.02
C GLU A 63 -17.57 22.87 -8.24
N ARG A 64 -18.57 22.54 -7.41
CA ARG A 64 -19.95 23.08 -7.50
C ARG A 64 -20.41 23.86 -6.27
N GLY A 65 -19.49 24.27 -5.38
CA GLY A 65 -19.77 25.12 -4.22
C GLY A 65 -19.16 26.49 -4.37
#